data_AF-A0A4V1M9S7-F1
#
_entry.id   AF-A0A4V1M9S7-F1
#
_cell.length_a   1.000
_cell.length_b   1.000
_cell.length_c   1.000
_cell.angle_alpha   90.00
_cell.angle_beta   90.00
_cell.angle_gamma   90.00
#
_symmetry.space_group_name_H-M   'P 1'
#
loop_
_entity.id
_entity.type
_entity.pdbx_description
1 polymer ?
#
loop_
_entity_poly.entity_id
_entity_poly.type
_entity_poly.pdbx_seq_one_letter_code
_entity_poly.pdbx_strand_id
1 'polypeptide(L)' 'MTTIPLHLATVGDPALPKIVFLHGFLGSGSDWLPFARKLDGRFCSVLVDLPGHGEAAIPADGEADGFFMRTVEALAGEV' A
#
# COMPACT_ATOMS: atom_id res chain seq x y z
N MET A 1 14.13 -11.62 9.60
CA MET A 1 13.16 -10.52 9.76
C MET A 1 11.88 -10.98 9.10
N THR A 2 10.78 -11.07 9.84
CA THR A 2 9.47 -11.47 9.32
C THR A 2 8.92 -10.35 8.45
N THR A 3 8.69 -10.63 7.16
CA THR A 3 8.12 -9.70 6.19
C THR A 3 6.65 -9.42 6.53
N ILE A 4 6.23 -8.15 6.45
CA ILE A 4 4.83 -7.77 6.62
C ILE A 4 4.09 -8.01 5.30
N PRO A 5 2.97 -8.76 5.29
CA PRO A 5 2.16 -8.93 4.09
C PRO A 5 1.44 -7.63 3.76
N LEU A 6 1.77 -7.05 2.60
CA LEU A 6 1.05 -5.90 2.04
C LEU A 6 0.09 -6.38 0.96
N HIS A 7 -1.05 -5.71 0.85
CA HIS A 7 -1.90 -5.80 -0.32
C HIS A 7 -1.77 -4.50 -1.12
N LEU A 8 -1.44 -4.63 -2.41
CA LEU A 8 -1.21 -3.53 -3.33
C LEU A 8 -2.15 -3.68 -4.53
N ALA A 9 -2.88 -2.61 -4.84
CA ALA A 9 -3.60 -2.50 -6.10
C ALA A 9 -2.92 -1.46 -7.01
N THR A 10 -2.68 -1.82 -8.27
CA THR A 10 -2.06 -0.93 -9.25
C THR A 10 -3.08 -0.43 -10.25
N VAL A 11 -3.08 0.87 -10.53
CA VAL A 11 -3.93 1.52 -11.54
C VAL A 11 -3.05 2.31 -12.50
N GLY A 12 -3.18 2.03 -13.79
CA GLY A 12 -2.40 2.66 -14.87
C GLY A 12 -1.22 1.80 -15.35
N ASP A 13 -0.43 2.35 -16.26
CA ASP A 13 0.70 1.67 -16.88
C ASP A 13 1.92 1.61 -15.94
N PRO A 14 2.45 0.42 -15.59
CA PRO A 14 3.64 0.27 -14.75
C PRO A 14 4.92 0.93 -15.27
N ALA A 15 4.99 1.28 -16.56
CA ALA A 15 6.11 1.99 -17.15
C ALA A 15 6.11 3.51 -16.84
N LEU A 16 5.00 4.05 -16.33
CA LEU A 16 4.87 5.46 -15.95
C LEU A 16 5.41 5.74 -14.55
N PRO A 17 5.74 7.01 -14.22
CA PRO A 17 6.18 7.38 -12.88
C PRO A 17 5.17 6.93 -11.81
N LYS A 18 5.67 6.34 -10.73
CA LYS A 18 4.83 5.79 -9.65
C LYS A 18 4.36 6.89 -8.68
N ILE A 19 3.12 6.76 -8.21
CA ILE A 19 2.60 7.50 -7.05
C ILE A 19 2.06 6.46 -6.06
N VAL A 20 2.56 6.49 -4.82
CA VAL A 20 2.10 5.62 -3.74
C VAL A 20 1.05 6.35 -2.91
N PHE A 21 -0.11 5.72 -2.73
CA PHE A 21 -1.21 6.23 -1.92
C PHE A 21 -1.28 5.50 -0.59
N LEU A 22 -1.13 6.26 0.50
CA LEU A 22 -1.25 5.77 1.87
C LEU A 22 -2.52 6.34 2.49
N HIS A 23 -3.37 5.48 3.03
CA HIS A 23 -4.55 5.89 3.77
C HIS A 23 -4.22 6.23 5.24
N GLY A 24 -5.15 6.92 5.89
CA GLY A 24 -5.10 7.22 7.33
C GLY A 24 -5.91 6.22 8.17
N PHE A 25 -6.25 6.61 9.40
CA PHE A 25 -7.01 5.78 10.32
C PHE A 25 -8.34 5.29 9.72
N LEU A 26 -8.62 3.98 9.85
CA LEU A 26 -9.81 3.29 9.32
C LEU A 26 -9.98 3.30 7.79
N GLY A 27 -8.96 3.74 7.04
CA GLY A 27 -8.99 3.75 5.58
C GLY A 27 -8.55 2.43 4.96
N SER A 28 -8.57 2.40 3.62
CA SER A 28 -7.99 1.35 2.78
C SER A 28 -7.42 1.95 1.49
N GLY A 29 -6.63 1.18 0.74
CA GLY A 29 -6.16 1.57 -0.59
C GLY A 29 -7.31 1.86 -1.56
N SER A 30 -8.46 1.17 -1.40
CA SER A 30 -9.62 1.35 -2.26
C SER A 30 -10.25 2.75 -2.22
N ASP A 31 -10.05 3.49 -1.12
CA ASP A 31 -10.52 4.88 -0.95
C ASP A 31 -9.90 5.82 -2.00
N TRP A 32 -8.73 5.46 -2.52
CA TRP A 32 -7.97 6.25 -3.49
C TRP A 32 -8.35 5.96 -4.94
N LEU A 33 -9.15 4.93 -5.22
CA LEU A 33 -9.49 4.52 -6.59
C LEU A 33 -10.06 5.65 -7.46
N PRO A 34 -10.96 6.54 -6.97
CA PRO A 34 -11.46 7.66 -7.77
C PRO A 34 -10.38 8.68 -8.14
N PHE A 35 -9.33 8.82 -7.33
CA PHE A 35 -8.21 9.73 -7.58
C PHE A 35 -7.20 9.09 -8.54
N ALA A 36 -6.87 7.82 -8.31
CA ALA A 36 -5.99 7.04 -9.17
C ALA A 36 -6.47 7.03 -10.63
N ARG A 37 -7.77 6.82 -10.85
CA ARG A 37 -8.37 6.88 -12.20
C ARG A 37 -8.24 8.24 -12.88
N LYS A 38 -8.15 9.34 -12.14
CA LYS A 38 -7.93 10.70 -12.69
C LYS A 38 -6.47 10.97 -13.05
N LEU A 39 -5.55 10.14 -12.56
CA LEU A 39 -4.11 10.23 -12.82
C LEU A 39 -3.64 9.22 -13.87
N ASP A 40 -4.52 8.33 -14.31
CA ASP A 40 -4.26 7.35 -15.37
C ASP A 40 -3.74 8.03 -16.64
N GLY A 41 -2.85 7.35 -17.36
CA GLY A 41 -2.11 7.86 -18.51
C GLY A 41 -0.97 8.83 -18.19
N ARG A 42 -0.80 9.25 -16.93
CA ARG A 42 0.35 10.07 -16.48
C ARG A 42 1.18 9.40 -15.38
N PHE A 43 0.55 8.58 -14.56
CA PHE A 43 1.21 7.91 -13.43
C PHE A 43 0.74 6.46 -13.28
N CYS A 44 1.62 5.64 -12.74
CA CYS A 44 1.29 4.33 -12.17
C CYS A 44 0.90 4.53 -10.70
N SER A 45 -0.39 4.44 -10.38
CA SER A 45 -0.86 4.62 -9.00
C SER A 45 -0.81 3.29 -8.26
N VAL A 46 -0.08 3.25 -7.15
CA VAL A 46 0.00 2.09 -6.24
C VAL A 46 -0.81 2.40 -4.99
N LEU A 47 -1.91 1.68 -4.80
CA LEU A 47 -2.84 1.85 -3.69
C LEU A 47 -2.53 0.81 -2.64
N VAL A 48 -2.12 1.26 -1.45
CA VAL A 48 -1.63 0.39 -0.39
C VAL A 48 -2.73 0.15 0.62
N ASP A 49 -3.01 -1.11 0.93
CA ASP A 49 -3.65 -1.48 2.18
C ASP A 49 -2.57 -1.65 3.25
N LEU A 50 -2.61 -0.80 4.28
CA LEU A 50 -1.74 -0.97 5.45
C LEU A 50 -2.19 -2.21 6.23
N PRO A 51 -1.29 -2.86 6.98
CA PRO A 51 -1.61 -4.13 7.62
C PRO A 51 -2.87 -4.05 8.50
N GLY A 52 -3.72 -5.08 8.41
CA GLY A 52 -5.01 -5.14 9.11
C GLY A 52 -6.13 -4.29 8.52
N HIS A 53 -5.90 -3.64 7.38
CA HIS A 53 -6.89 -2.86 6.66
C HIS A 53 -7.11 -3.42 5.25
N GLY A 54 -8.28 -3.15 4.66
CA GLY A 54 -8.63 -3.64 3.33
C GLY A 54 -8.45 -5.16 3.23
N GLU A 55 -7.62 -5.60 2.29
CA GLU A 55 -7.28 -7.01 2.09
C GLU A 55 -5.93 -7.41 2.74
N ALA A 56 -5.22 -6.48 3.37
CA ALA A 56 -3.95 -6.77 4.04
C ALA A 56 -4.18 -7.48 5.39
N ALA A 57 -3.52 -8.63 5.57
CA ALA A 57 -3.58 -9.40 6.81
C ALA A 57 -2.88 -8.67 7.97
N ILE A 58 -3.28 -9.01 9.19
CA ILE A 58 -2.51 -8.68 10.40
C ILE A 58 -1.39 -9.73 10.54
N PRO A 59 -0.12 -9.32 10.72
CA PRO A 59 0.96 -10.24 11.06
C PRO A 59 0.62 -11.14 12.25
N ALA A 60 0.84 -12.44 12.08
CA ALA A 60 0.40 -13.47 13.03
C ALA A 60 1.20 -13.47 14.35
N ASP A 61 2.35 -12.80 14.40
CA ASP A 61 3.21 -12.73 15.57
C ASP A 61 2.71 -11.73 16.63
N GLY A 62 1.73 -10.87 16.30
CA GLY A 62 1.11 -9.94 17.26
C GLY A 62 2.05 -8.87 17.81
N GLU A 63 3.29 -8.81 17.32
CA GLU A 63 4.33 -7.89 17.77
C GLU A 63 4.10 -6.51 17.16
N ALA A 64 3.52 -5.61 17.95
CA ALA A 64 3.29 -4.22 17.60
C ALA A 64 4.61 -3.42 17.51
N ASP A 65 5.66 -3.86 18.20
CA ASP A 65 6.94 -3.19 18.19
C ASP A 65 7.59 -3.28 16.80
N GLY A 66 7.98 -2.12 16.27
CA GLY A 66 8.60 -1.99 14.95
C GLY A 66 7.65 -2.15 13.76
N PHE A 67 6.35 -2.29 13.98
CA PHE A 67 5.36 -2.51 12.93
C PHE A 67 5.38 -1.44 11.83
N PHE A 68 5.50 -0.17 12.24
CA PHE A 68 5.59 0.95 11.32
C PHE A 68 6.87 0.87 10.47
N MET A 69 8.03 0.64 11.10
CA MET A 69 9.31 0.56 10.40
C MET A 69 9.35 -0.63 9.45
N ARG A 70 8.85 -1.81 9.87
CA ARG A 70 8.73 -2.98 8.99
C ARG A 70 7.80 -2.71 7.81
N THR A 71 6.73 -1.96 8.01
CA THR A 71 5.80 -1.57 6.93
C THR A 71 6.49 -0.64 5.93
N VAL A 72 7.29 0.31 6.42
CA VAL A 72 8.09 1.21 5.58
C VAL A 72 9.13 0.42 4.78
N GLU A 73 9.85 -0.50 5.43
CA GLU A 73 10.83 -1.37 4.77
C GLU A 73 10.19 -2.25 3.70
N ALA A 74 9.03 -2.85 3.99
CA ALA A 74 8.29 -3.65 3.02
C ALA A 74 7.85 -2.80 1.82
N LEU A 75 7.29 -1.62 2.05
CA LEU A 75 6.89 -0.71 0.97
C LEU A 75 8.08 -0.30 0.11
N ALA A 76 9.22 0.03 0.71
CA ALA A 76 10.43 0.41 -0.01
C ALA A 76 11.00 -0.71 -0.91
N GLY A 77 10.66 -1.98 -0.64
CA GLY A 77 11.04 -3.11 -1.48
C GLY A 77 10.10 -3.39 -2.66
N GLU A 78 8.86 -2.88 -2.62
CA GLU A 78 7.80 -3.19 -3.60
C GLU A 78 7.60 -2.08 -4.64
N VAL A 79 7.99 -0.83 -4.32
CA VAL A 79 7.74 0.35 -5.17
C VAL A 79 8.98 0.94 -5.81
#